data_AF-A0A838WLT0-F1
#
_entry.id   AF-A0A838WLT0-F1
#
_cell.length_a   1.000
_cell.length_b   1.000
_cell.length_c   1.000
_cell.angle_alpha   90.00
_cell.angle_beta   90.00
_cell.angle_gamma   90.00
#
_symmetry.space_group_name_H-M   'P 1'
#
loop_
_entity.id
_entity.type
_entity.pdbx_description
1 polymer ?
#
loop_
_entity_poly.entity_id
_entity_poly.type
_entity_poly.pdbx_seq_one_letter_code
_entity_poly.pdbx_strand_id
1 'polypeptide(L)'
;MLIKPQIQTPEKLPFLKKLSWQREDIKNLTPLEMLRIYERGWHYRGVLANLSHTEALFVEQLAQYYHSWLGAKMFEREFHQKILNVLQQLNTNFLLECGAYFGGGTLVSLNHGQYRLSKDIDFLCSAGAGYRLLRQKIAKNQYNALFKNQNNLNLPGEIKADQYGIRFAIIVDETLIKFEIIMEGRIELGEADYPSWSPVPCLNQIDSFAEKLLANSDRWNDSSVESRDLIDLAIQRLSFPIPQAAIEKAQSAYPVIEPLKKAILFFQNHPNYRDKCFTALGISEPSKIIDGIDLMAADFNLKNTPRTFSESKED
;
A
#
# COMPACT_ATOMS: atom_id res chain seq x y z
N MET A 1 -16.08 0.72 -26.93
CA MET A 1 -17.20 0.26 -26.05
C MET A 1 -16.64 0.11 -24.66
N LEU A 2 -17.03 0.96 -23.72
CA LEU A 2 -16.60 0.83 -22.33
C LEU A 2 -17.29 -0.40 -21.73
N ILE A 3 -16.53 -1.45 -21.43
CA ILE A 3 -17.00 -2.60 -20.69
C ILE A 3 -17.37 -2.06 -19.30
N LYS A 4 -18.67 -1.98 -18.98
CA LYS A 4 -19.12 -1.66 -17.63
C LYS A 4 -18.72 -2.84 -16.73
N PRO A 5 -17.91 -2.66 -15.69
CA PRO A 5 -17.63 -3.74 -14.75
C PRO A 5 -18.95 -4.14 -14.07
N GLN A 6 -19.31 -5.41 -14.19
CA GLN A 6 -20.48 -5.96 -13.53
C GLN A 6 -20.10 -6.27 -12.08
N ILE A 7 -20.55 -5.44 -11.13
CA ILE A 7 -20.27 -5.65 -9.71
C ILE A 7 -20.98 -6.92 -9.25
N GLN A 8 -20.21 -7.98 -8.97
CA GLN A 8 -20.75 -9.21 -8.42
C GLN A 8 -20.99 -9.07 -6.93
N THR A 9 -22.19 -9.41 -6.49
CA THR A 9 -22.58 -9.36 -5.08
C THR A 9 -22.17 -10.66 -4.37
N PRO A 10 -21.37 -10.61 -3.29
CA PRO A 10 -21.03 -11.80 -2.51
C PRO A 10 -22.25 -12.45 -1.84
N GLU A 11 -22.23 -13.77 -1.67
CA GLU A 11 -23.30 -14.50 -0.99
C GLU A 11 -23.46 -14.13 0.50
N LYS A 12 -22.34 -13.74 1.14
CA LYS A 12 -22.28 -13.42 2.56
C LYS A 12 -21.88 -11.96 2.76
N LEU A 13 -22.86 -11.18 3.21
CA LEU A 13 -22.72 -9.78 3.60
C LEU A 13 -23.20 -9.62 5.07
N PRO A 14 -22.43 -10.14 6.05
CA PRO A 14 -22.85 -10.17 7.45
C PRO A 14 -23.11 -8.77 8.04
N PHE A 15 -22.31 -7.77 7.69
CA PHE A 15 -22.51 -6.39 8.14
C PHE A 15 -23.74 -5.76 7.49
N LEU A 16 -23.93 -5.90 6.17
CA LEU A 16 -25.13 -5.41 5.48
C LEU A 16 -26.41 -6.02 6.03
N LYS A 17 -26.39 -7.32 6.34
CA LYS A 17 -27.52 -8.01 6.97
C LYS A 17 -27.89 -7.39 8.31
N LYS A 18 -26.88 -7.02 9.12
CA LYS A 18 -27.10 -6.36 10.42
C LYS A 18 -27.57 -4.92 10.25
N LEU A 19 -27.03 -4.18 9.28
CA LEU A 19 -27.52 -2.83 8.96
C LEU A 19 -28.96 -2.83 8.43
N SER A 20 -29.38 -3.92 7.80
CA SER A 20 -30.70 -4.07 7.18
C SER A 20 -31.68 -4.89 8.04
N TRP A 21 -31.46 -4.99 9.35
CA TRP A 21 -32.20 -5.91 10.23
C TRP A 21 -33.73 -5.75 10.24
N GLN A 22 -34.26 -4.59 9.84
CA GLN A 22 -35.69 -4.31 9.71
C GLN A 22 -36.27 -4.57 8.31
N ARG A 23 -35.44 -4.97 7.33
CA ARG A 23 -35.86 -5.21 5.94
C ARG A 23 -36.06 -6.69 5.66
N GLU A 24 -37.17 -7.00 5.00
CA GLU A 24 -37.51 -8.36 4.56
C GLU A 24 -36.84 -8.74 3.22
N ASP A 25 -36.37 -7.76 2.43
CA ASP A 25 -35.99 -7.91 1.02
C ASP A 25 -34.47 -7.81 0.73
N ILE A 26 -33.61 -8.08 1.72
CA ILE A 26 -32.14 -7.92 1.62
C ILE A 26 -31.53 -8.63 0.39
N LYS A 27 -32.17 -9.71 -0.09
CA LYS A 27 -31.72 -10.49 -1.25
C LYS A 27 -31.90 -9.80 -2.60
N ASN A 28 -32.74 -8.76 -2.69
CA ASN A 28 -33.11 -8.09 -3.95
C ASN A 28 -32.52 -6.68 -4.08
N LEU A 29 -31.64 -6.27 -3.18
CA LEU A 29 -31.05 -4.93 -3.21
C LEU A 29 -30.15 -4.77 -4.44
N THR A 30 -30.25 -3.61 -5.10
CA THR A 30 -29.28 -3.22 -6.12
C THR A 30 -27.94 -2.84 -5.48
N PRO A 31 -26.82 -2.93 -6.21
CA PRO A 31 -25.51 -2.47 -5.74
C PRO A 31 -25.52 -1.04 -5.16
N LEU A 32 -26.26 -0.12 -5.81
CA LEU A 32 -26.40 1.26 -5.32
C LEU A 32 -27.17 1.33 -3.99
N GLU A 33 -28.25 0.56 -3.82
CA GLU A 33 -29.00 0.54 -2.56
C GLU A 33 -28.19 -0.07 -1.43
N MET A 34 -27.43 -1.14 -1.71
CA MET A 34 -26.49 -1.72 -0.75
C MET A 34 -25.48 -0.67 -0.29
N LEU A 35 -24.90 0.08 -1.24
CA LEU A 35 -24.01 1.19 -0.92
C LEU A 35 -24.68 2.24 -0.02
N ARG A 36 -25.91 2.69 -0.34
CA ARG A 36 -26.63 3.67 0.49
C ARG A 36 -26.92 3.17 1.91
N ILE A 37 -27.05 1.86 2.10
CA ILE A 37 -27.19 1.26 3.44
C ILE A 37 -25.85 1.32 4.17
N TYR A 38 -24.76 0.92 3.50
CA TYR A 38 -23.42 1.05 4.09
C TYR A 38 -23.09 2.49 4.46
N GLU A 39 -23.39 3.47 3.60
CA GLU A 39 -23.11 4.88 3.87
C GLU A 39 -23.81 5.34 5.15
N ARG A 40 -25.12 5.06 5.28
CA ARG A 40 -25.87 5.45 6.49
C ARG A 40 -25.45 4.67 7.74
N GLY A 41 -25.03 3.42 7.56
CA GLY A 41 -24.73 2.49 8.64
C GLY A 41 -23.26 2.43 9.07
N TRP A 42 -22.34 3.07 8.35
CA TRP A 42 -20.90 2.78 8.44
C TRP A 42 -20.33 2.84 9.85
N HIS A 43 -20.73 3.85 10.63
CA HIS A 43 -20.31 4.04 12.03
C HIS A 43 -20.64 2.87 12.97
N TYR A 44 -21.53 1.95 12.59
CA TYR A 44 -21.86 0.77 13.37
C TYR A 44 -20.94 -0.43 13.08
N ARG A 45 -19.94 -0.29 12.20
CA ARG A 45 -18.92 -1.32 11.96
C ARG A 45 -18.19 -1.63 13.26
N GLY A 46 -18.05 -2.91 13.58
CA GLY A 46 -17.45 -3.38 14.83
C GLY A 46 -18.37 -3.30 16.05
N VAL A 47 -19.47 -2.55 15.97
CA VAL A 47 -20.50 -2.48 17.02
C VAL A 47 -21.62 -3.49 16.73
N LEU A 48 -22.19 -3.48 15.52
CA LEU A 48 -23.27 -4.39 15.13
C LEU A 48 -22.76 -5.68 14.50
N ALA A 49 -21.66 -5.60 13.75
CA ALA A 49 -20.89 -6.71 13.23
C ALA A 49 -19.56 -6.22 12.67
N ASN A 50 -18.58 -7.11 12.62
CA ASN A 50 -17.35 -6.90 11.86
C ASN A 50 -17.61 -7.10 10.37
N LEU A 51 -16.92 -6.33 9.52
CA LEU A 51 -16.89 -6.60 8.09
C LEU A 51 -16.03 -7.85 7.83
N SER A 52 -16.57 -8.83 7.11
CA SER A 52 -15.73 -9.89 6.58
C SER A 52 -14.81 -9.35 5.48
N HIS A 53 -13.69 -10.02 5.23
CA HIS A 53 -12.78 -9.63 4.15
C HIS A 53 -13.51 -9.51 2.79
N THR A 54 -14.34 -10.50 2.44
CA THR A 54 -15.15 -10.51 1.21
C THR A 54 -16.15 -9.35 1.13
N GLU A 55 -16.79 -9.01 2.25
CA GLU A 55 -17.73 -7.89 2.31
C GLU A 55 -17.01 -6.54 2.22
N ALA A 56 -15.81 -6.44 2.80
CA ALA A 56 -15.00 -5.23 2.70
C ALA A 56 -14.60 -4.93 1.25
N LEU A 57 -14.11 -5.95 0.52
CA LEU A 57 -13.81 -5.84 -0.91
C LEU A 57 -15.05 -5.44 -1.73
N PHE A 58 -16.23 -5.92 -1.36
CA PHE A 58 -17.47 -5.56 -2.05
C PHE A 58 -17.90 -4.12 -1.77
N VAL A 59 -17.91 -3.68 -0.50
CA VAL A 59 -18.20 -2.28 -0.14
C VAL A 59 -17.25 -1.33 -0.85
N GLU A 60 -15.99 -1.73 -0.96
CA GLU A 60 -14.97 -1.01 -1.68
C GLU A 60 -15.25 -0.89 -3.18
N GLN A 61 -15.55 -1.99 -3.85
CA GLN A 61 -15.93 -1.96 -5.27
C GLN A 61 -17.15 -1.05 -5.50
N LEU A 62 -18.15 -1.12 -4.61
CA LEU A 62 -19.28 -0.19 -4.64
C LEU A 62 -18.84 1.26 -4.47
N ALA A 63 -18.00 1.52 -3.47
CA ALA A 63 -17.57 2.87 -3.15
C ALA A 63 -16.74 3.49 -4.28
N GLN A 64 -15.87 2.72 -4.93
CA GLN A 64 -15.13 3.15 -6.10
C GLN A 64 -16.05 3.40 -7.29
N TYR A 65 -16.92 2.43 -7.63
CA TYR A 65 -17.78 2.51 -8.79
C TYR A 65 -18.78 3.68 -8.73
N TYR A 66 -19.31 3.96 -7.54
CA TYR A 66 -20.28 5.04 -7.32
C TYR A 66 -19.66 6.32 -6.76
N HIS A 67 -18.33 6.40 -6.66
CA HIS A 67 -17.62 7.55 -6.10
C HIS A 67 -18.12 7.97 -4.70
N SER A 68 -18.34 6.98 -3.83
CA SER A 68 -18.80 7.19 -2.45
C SER A 68 -17.67 7.66 -1.52
N TRP A 69 -18.05 8.45 -0.51
CA TRP A 69 -17.15 8.81 0.59
C TRP A 69 -16.66 7.60 1.40
N LEU A 70 -17.34 6.45 1.32
CA LEU A 70 -16.90 5.21 1.96
C LEU A 70 -15.54 4.73 1.46
N GLY A 71 -15.17 5.07 0.23
CA GLY A 71 -13.82 4.78 -0.28
C GLY A 71 -12.77 5.49 0.56
N ALA A 72 -12.99 6.76 0.88
CA ALA A 72 -12.09 7.54 1.74
C ALA A 72 -12.06 7.04 3.19
N LYS A 73 -13.17 6.49 3.72
CA LYS A 73 -13.22 5.89 5.07
C LYS A 73 -12.83 4.40 5.13
N MET A 74 -12.29 3.86 4.05
CA MET A 74 -11.80 2.48 4.03
C MET A 74 -10.57 2.32 4.92
N PHE A 75 -9.74 3.37 4.99
CA PHE A 75 -8.60 3.46 5.88
C PHE A 75 -8.96 4.17 7.18
N GLU A 76 -8.49 3.64 8.30
CA GLU A 76 -8.74 4.17 9.65
C GLU A 76 -7.82 5.35 9.99
N ARG A 77 -6.58 5.35 9.49
CA ARG A 77 -5.63 6.43 9.75
C ARG A 77 -5.92 7.62 8.84
N GLU A 78 -6.20 8.79 9.41
CA GLU A 78 -6.49 10.02 8.65
C GLU A 78 -5.45 10.33 7.57
N PHE A 79 -4.17 10.09 7.86
CA PHE A 79 -3.08 10.31 6.89
C PHE A 79 -3.24 9.44 5.64
N HIS A 80 -3.62 8.17 5.80
CA HIS A 80 -3.85 7.25 4.69
C HIS A 80 -5.12 7.60 3.90
N GLN A 81 -6.15 8.15 4.56
CA GLN A 81 -7.31 8.69 3.86
C GLN A 81 -6.92 9.87 2.96
N LYS A 82 -6.03 10.76 3.43
CA LYS A 82 -5.47 11.86 2.64
C LYS A 82 -4.65 11.35 1.45
N ILE A 83 -3.83 10.31 1.64
CA ILE A 83 -3.12 9.66 0.53
C ILE A 83 -4.10 9.11 -0.51
N LEU A 84 -5.13 8.39 -0.08
CA LEU A 84 -6.14 7.85 -1.01
C LEU A 84 -6.85 8.96 -1.77
N ASN A 85 -7.19 10.08 -1.11
CA ASN A 85 -7.74 11.26 -1.78
C ASN A 85 -6.81 11.76 -2.89
N VAL A 86 -5.50 11.88 -2.64
CA VAL A 86 -4.53 12.23 -3.69
C VAL A 86 -4.54 11.21 -4.83
N LEU A 87 -4.47 9.91 -4.52
CA LEU A 87 -4.44 8.85 -5.54
C LEU A 87 -5.68 8.87 -6.44
N GLN A 88 -6.87 9.16 -5.89
CA GLN A 88 -8.12 9.25 -6.64
C GLN A 88 -8.13 10.37 -7.69
N GLN A 89 -7.28 11.38 -7.51
CA GLN A 89 -7.19 12.56 -8.36
C GLN A 89 -6.11 12.45 -9.46
N LEU A 90 -5.36 11.35 -9.47
CA LEU A 90 -4.35 11.09 -10.49
C LEU A 90 -4.97 10.67 -11.84
N ASN A 91 -4.24 10.94 -12.91
CA ASN A 91 -4.53 10.49 -14.26
C ASN A 91 -4.08 9.04 -14.45
N THR A 92 -4.93 8.11 -14.03
CA THR A 92 -4.67 6.66 -14.06
C THR A 92 -4.25 6.15 -15.44
N ASN A 93 -4.91 6.60 -16.51
CA ASN A 93 -4.60 6.16 -17.87
C ASN A 93 -3.19 6.58 -18.30
N PHE A 94 -2.79 7.80 -17.94
CA PHE A 94 -1.45 8.30 -18.26
C PHE A 94 -0.36 7.59 -17.46
N LEU A 95 -0.60 7.31 -16.18
CA LEU A 95 0.32 6.52 -15.35
C LEU A 95 0.51 5.11 -15.92
N LEU A 96 -0.58 4.46 -16.34
CA LEU A 96 -0.53 3.14 -16.98
C LEU A 96 0.21 3.18 -18.32
N GLU A 97 -0.07 4.17 -19.19
CA GLU A 97 0.64 4.37 -20.46
C GLU A 97 2.16 4.48 -20.27
N CYS A 98 2.57 5.13 -19.18
CA CYS A 98 3.98 5.30 -18.85
C CYS A 98 4.61 4.10 -18.13
N GLY A 99 3.83 3.10 -17.73
CA GLY A 99 4.30 2.01 -16.86
C GLY A 99 4.73 2.52 -15.49
N ALA A 100 4.03 3.53 -14.93
CA ALA A 100 4.28 4.08 -13.61
C ALA A 100 3.28 3.51 -12.60
N TYR A 101 3.78 2.75 -11.63
CA TYR A 101 2.96 1.97 -10.70
C TYR A 101 3.15 2.43 -9.27
N PHE A 102 2.05 2.59 -8.54
CA PHE A 102 2.08 2.92 -7.12
C PHE A 102 2.77 1.80 -6.34
N GLY A 103 3.68 2.16 -5.43
CA GLY A 103 4.54 1.21 -4.76
C GLY A 103 5.07 1.72 -3.43
N GLY A 104 6.28 1.27 -3.11
CA GLY A 104 6.97 1.67 -1.90
C GLY A 104 6.27 1.19 -0.62
N GLY A 105 6.63 1.81 0.50
CA GLY A 105 6.15 1.41 1.82
C GLY A 105 4.66 1.66 2.05
N THR A 106 4.09 2.64 1.35
CA THR A 106 2.68 3.00 1.51
C THR A 106 1.78 1.98 0.84
N LEU A 107 2.12 1.47 -0.36
CA LEU A 107 1.41 0.35 -0.95
C LEU A 107 1.33 -0.84 0.01
N VAL A 108 2.47 -1.24 0.59
CA VAL A 108 2.55 -2.38 1.52
C VAL A 108 1.70 -2.12 2.77
N SER A 109 1.74 -0.90 3.33
CA SER A 109 0.93 -0.54 4.49
C SER A 109 -0.58 -0.61 4.19
N LEU A 110 -1.04 -0.03 3.08
CA LEU A 110 -2.46 -0.03 2.71
C LEU A 110 -2.97 -1.44 2.38
N ASN A 111 -2.16 -2.29 1.74
CA ASN A 111 -2.52 -3.68 1.47
C ASN A 111 -2.62 -4.56 2.72
N HIS A 112 -1.92 -4.22 3.80
CA HIS A 112 -1.85 -5.05 5.02
C HIS A 112 -2.42 -4.31 6.24
N GLY A 113 -3.62 -3.75 6.10
CA GLY A 113 -4.40 -3.27 7.23
C GLY A 113 -3.81 -2.05 7.95
N GLN A 114 -2.95 -1.27 7.30
CA GLN A 114 -2.31 -0.09 7.88
C GLN A 114 -1.49 -0.39 9.15
N TYR A 115 -0.84 -1.56 9.16
CA TYR A 115 -0.06 -2.08 10.27
C TYR A 115 1.02 -1.10 10.78
N ARG A 116 1.51 -0.21 9.90
CA ARG A 116 2.36 0.94 10.25
C ARG A 116 1.90 2.20 9.52
N LEU A 117 2.27 3.37 10.03
CA LEU A 117 2.09 4.63 9.33
C LEU A 117 3.12 4.77 8.20
N SER A 118 2.65 5.05 6.99
CA SER A 118 3.49 5.40 5.84
C SER A 118 2.99 6.71 5.23
N LYS A 119 3.91 7.66 5.03
CA LYS A 119 3.53 9.07 4.77
C LYS A 119 3.77 9.53 3.33
N ASP A 120 4.56 8.78 2.58
CA ASP A 120 4.98 9.18 1.23
C ASP A 120 4.08 8.52 0.17
N ILE A 121 4.01 9.12 -1.02
CA ILE A 121 3.41 8.52 -2.20
C ILE A 121 4.53 8.24 -3.19
N ASP A 122 4.88 6.96 -3.34
CA ASP A 122 5.92 6.52 -4.25
C ASP A 122 5.31 5.78 -5.44
N PHE A 123 5.71 6.16 -6.64
CA PHE A 123 5.51 5.41 -7.86
C PHE A 123 6.85 4.93 -8.39
N LEU A 124 6.87 3.79 -9.06
CA LEU A 124 8.04 3.30 -9.77
C LEU A 124 7.72 3.20 -11.25
N CYS A 125 8.68 3.55 -12.08
CA CYS A 125 8.57 3.47 -13.53
C CYS A 125 9.88 2.92 -14.09
N SER A 126 9.81 1.82 -14.84
CA SER A 126 11.00 1.22 -15.47
C SER A 126 11.73 2.25 -16.33
N ALA A 127 13.06 2.17 -16.35
CA ALA A 127 13.89 2.95 -17.26
C ALA A 127 13.44 2.75 -18.72
N GLY A 128 13.35 3.84 -19.50
CA GLY A 128 13.10 3.75 -20.93
C GLY A 128 12.05 4.72 -21.47
N ALA A 129 11.25 4.25 -22.42
CA ALA A 129 10.31 5.10 -23.17
C ALA A 129 9.21 5.69 -22.27
N GLY A 130 8.65 4.89 -21.36
CA GLY A 130 7.62 5.34 -20.41
C GLY A 130 8.11 6.48 -19.52
N TYR A 131 9.28 6.33 -18.90
CA TYR A 131 9.88 7.39 -18.08
C TYR A 131 10.24 8.65 -18.90
N ARG A 132 10.71 8.51 -20.14
CA ARG A 132 10.93 9.66 -21.03
C ARG A 132 9.62 10.40 -21.34
N LEU A 133 8.53 9.67 -21.59
CA LEU A 133 7.22 10.23 -21.84
C LEU A 133 6.68 11.00 -20.62
N LEU A 134 6.83 10.44 -19.40
CA LEU A 134 6.51 11.14 -18.15
C LEU A 134 7.17 12.51 -18.08
N ARG A 135 8.50 12.55 -18.24
CA ARG A 135 9.26 13.80 -18.15
C ARG A 135 8.86 14.80 -19.22
N GLN A 136 8.65 14.35 -20.46
CA GLN A 136 8.23 15.23 -21.56
C GLN A 136 6.86 15.87 -21.27
N LYS A 137 5.89 15.08 -20.80
CA LYS A 137 4.53 15.55 -20.50
C LYS A 137 4.51 16.47 -19.29
N ILE A 138 5.30 16.15 -18.26
CA ILE A 138 5.44 17.00 -17.07
C ILE A 138 6.12 18.32 -17.42
N ALA A 139 7.18 18.32 -18.22
CA ALA A 139 7.84 19.56 -18.65
C ALA A 139 6.86 20.50 -19.40
N LYS A 140 5.94 19.93 -20.17
CA LYS A 140 4.95 20.69 -20.95
C LYS A 140 3.73 21.13 -20.12
N ASN A 141 3.19 20.24 -19.29
CA ASN A 141 1.87 20.41 -18.66
C ASN A 141 1.94 20.53 -17.13
N GLN A 142 3.13 20.42 -16.53
CA GLN A 142 3.35 20.43 -15.07
C GLN A 142 2.42 19.44 -14.36
N TYR A 143 1.78 19.84 -13.26
CA TYR A 143 0.85 19.03 -12.50
C TYR A 143 -0.32 18.47 -13.33
N ASN A 144 -0.76 19.19 -14.37
CA ASN A 144 -1.86 18.73 -15.24
C ASN A 144 -1.50 17.50 -16.08
N ALA A 145 -0.21 17.13 -16.16
CA ALA A 145 0.17 15.82 -16.72
C ALA A 145 -0.27 14.67 -15.83
N LEU A 146 -0.07 14.80 -14.51
CA LEU A 146 -0.25 13.74 -13.53
C LEU A 146 -1.64 13.72 -12.90
N PHE A 147 -2.33 14.86 -12.84
CA PHE A 147 -3.61 15.00 -12.17
C PHE A 147 -4.74 15.23 -13.18
N LYS A 148 -5.82 14.45 -13.06
CA LYS A 148 -7.07 14.70 -13.82
C LYS A 148 -7.92 15.80 -13.18
N ASN A 149 -7.78 15.99 -11.88
CA ASN A 149 -8.36 17.08 -11.08
C ASN A 149 -7.43 17.38 -9.89
N GLN A 150 -7.57 18.56 -9.29
CA GLN A 150 -6.72 19.04 -8.18
C GLN A 150 -7.60 19.67 -7.09
N ASN A 151 -8.73 19.03 -6.82
CA ASN A 151 -9.72 19.51 -5.87
C ASN A 151 -9.16 19.43 -4.45
N ASN A 152 -9.11 20.58 -3.77
CA ASN A 152 -8.59 20.71 -2.40
C ASN A 152 -7.13 20.21 -2.25
N LEU A 153 -6.35 20.22 -3.32
CA LEU A 153 -4.91 19.95 -3.29
C LEU A 153 -4.16 21.28 -3.43
N ASN A 154 -3.33 21.63 -2.45
CA ASN A 154 -2.37 22.72 -2.60
C ASN A 154 -1.03 22.14 -3.09
N LEU A 155 -0.49 22.71 -4.16
CA LEU A 155 0.73 22.28 -4.86
C LEU A 155 1.77 23.40 -4.73
N PRO A 156 2.48 23.49 -3.59
CA PRO A 156 3.17 24.71 -3.16
C PRO A 156 4.49 25.02 -3.90
N GLY A 157 4.86 24.26 -4.92
CA GLY A 157 6.15 24.40 -5.60
C GLY A 157 6.14 23.94 -7.04
N GLU A 158 7.33 23.83 -7.63
CA GLU A 158 7.50 23.25 -8.97
C GLU A 158 7.86 21.77 -8.87
N ILE A 159 7.52 21.02 -9.92
CA ILE A 159 7.92 19.62 -10.04
C ILE A 159 9.40 19.55 -10.37
N LYS A 160 10.19 18.87 -9.52
CA LYS A 160 11.58 18.54 -9.81
C LYS A 160 11.64 17.22 -10.58
N ALA A 161 11.88 17.29 -11.89
CA ALA A 161 12.00 16.12 -12.75
C ALA A 161 13.42 16.02 -13.32
N ASP A 162 14.14 14.94 -13.02
CA ASP A 162 15.50 14.68 -13.48
C ASP A 162 15.64 13.29 -14.12
N GLN A 163 16.84 12.70 -14.15
CA GLN A 163 17.04 11.36 -14.72
C GLN A 163 16.76 10.22 -13.75
N TYR A 164 16.64 10.51 -12.46
CA TYR A 164 16.45 9.54 -11.37
C TYR A 164 15.02 9.55 -10.82
N GLY A 165 14.31 10.68 -10.93
CA GLY A 165 12.94 10.74 -10.45
C GLY A 165 12.23 12.06 -10.72
N ILE A 166 10.94 12.05 -10.41
CA ILE A 166 10.04 13.20 -10.41
C ILE A 166 9.59 13.39 -8.97
N ARG A 167 9.81 14.58 -8.38
CA ARG A 167 9.58 14.85 -6.96
C ARG A 167 8.87 16.17 -6.76
N PHE A 168 7.85 16.15 -5.92
CA PHE A 168 7.15 17.34 -5.46
C PHE A 168 6.43 17.08 -4.14
N ALA A 169 5.90 18.12 -3.54
CA ALA A 169 5.07 18.02 -2.34
C ALA A 169 3.63 18.40 -2.66
N ILE A 170 2.69 17.82 -1.91
CA ILE A 170 1.25 18.09 -1.98
C ILE A 170 0.80 18.42 -0.56
N ILE A 171 -0.02 19.44 -0.41
CA ILE A 171 -0.65 19.79 0.88
C ILE A 171 -2.15 19.47 0.79
N VAL A 172 -2.63 18.62 1.71
CA VAL A 172 -4.04 18.23 1.85
C VAL A 172 -4.45 18.49 3.29
N ASP A 173 -5.41 19.38 3.52
CA ASP A 173 -5.85 19.79 4.86
C ASP A 173 -4.64 20.06 5.79
N GLU A 174 -3.79 21.00 5.37
CA GLU A 174 -2.57 21.44 6.07
C GLU A 174 -1.48 20.36 6.22
N THR A 175 -1.71 19.15 5.70
CA THR A 175 -0.77 18.03 5.81
C THR A 175 0.10 17.93 4.56
N LEU A 176 1.42 18.05 4.74
CA LEU A 176 2.39 17.88 3.67
C LEU A 176 2.61 16.38 3.38
N ILE A 177 2.43 15.99 2.13
CA ILE A 177 2.66 14.65 1.60
C ILE A 177 3.74 14.75 0.52
N LYS A 178 4.79 13.95 0.67
CA LYS A 178 5.84 13.83 -0.35
C LYS A 178 5.33 12.92 -1.47
N PHE A 179 5.50 13.36 -2.71
CA PHE A 179 5.20 12.57 -3.90
C PHE A 179 6.48 12.33 -4.71
N GLU A 180 6.71 11.09 -5.09
CA GLU A 180 7.86 10.68 -5.89
C GLU A 180 7.46 9.69 -6.99
N ILE A 181 7.97 9.88 -8.20
CA ILE A 181 8.05 8.82 -9.23
C ILE A 181 9.53 8.50 -9.41
N ILE A 182 9.93 7.32 -8.98
CA ILE A 182 11.29 6.81 -9.06
C ILE A 182 11.49 6.16 -10.43
N MET A 183 12.58 6.51 -11.10
CA MET A 183 13.05 5.76 -12.26
C MET A 183 13.72 4.49 -11.76
N GLU A 184 13.09 3.34 -11.98
CA GLU A 184 13.62 2.04 -11.58
C GLU A 184 14.51 1.49 -12.69
N GLY A 185 15.81 1.45 -12.42
CA GLY A 185 16.85 1.01 -13.36
C GLY A 185 17.52 -0.31 -12.97
N ARG A 186 17.21 -0.86 -11.78
CA ARG A 186 17.81 -2.09 -11.26
C ARG A 186 17.07 -3.32 -11.75
N ILE A 187 15.74 -3.24 -11.86
CA ILE A 187 14.87 -4.33 -12.28
C ILE A 187 13.83 -3.86 -13.29
N GLU A 188 13.40 -4.77 -14.16
CA GLU A 188 12.26 -4.53 -15.04
C GLU A 188 10.96 -4.83 -14.29
N LEU A 189 10.06 -3.84 -14.19
CA LEU A 189 8.75 -4.00 -13.58
C LEU A 189 7.84 -4.84 -14.49
N GLY A 190 7.12 -5.79 -13.90
CA GLY A 190 6.13 -6.62 -14.57
C GLY A 190 4.79 -5.91 -14.78
N GLU A 191 3.74 -6.69 -15.04
CA GLU A 191 2.38 -6.15 -15.16
C GLU A 191 1.88 -5.58 -13.82
N ALA A 192 1.07 -4.53 -13.88
CA ALA A 192 0.53 -3.90 -12.68
C ALA A 192 -0.57 -4.75 -12.02
N ASP A 193 -0.63 -4.71 -10.69
CA ASP A 193 -1.76 -5.20 -9.92
C ASP A 193 -2.80 -4.09 -9.68
N TYR A 194 -4.04 -4.52 -9.42
CA TYR A 194 -5.17 -3.65 -9.14
C TYR A 194 -5.85 -4.07 -7.84
N PRO A 195 -5.26 -3.75 -6.67
CA PRO A 195 -5.94 -3.92 -5.40
C PRO A 195 -7.29 -3.21 -5.46
N SER A 196 -8.32 -3.83 -4.89
CA SER A 196 -9.68 -3.31 -4.93
C SER A 196 -9.82 -1.90 -4.37
N TRP A 197 -8.90 -1.46 -3.51
CA TRP A 197 -8.90 -0.10 -2.93
C TRP A 197 -8.21 0.94 -3.80
N SER A 198 -7.34 0.51 -4.71
CA SER A 198 -6.48 1.44 -5.43
C SER A 198 -7.17 1.99 -6.68
N PRO A 199 -7.20 3.33 -6.85
CA PRO A 199 -7.66 3.97 -8.09
C PRO A 199 -6.57 4.03 -9.19
N VAL A 200 -5.36 3.54 -8.91
CA VAL A 200 -4.17 3.60 -9.77
C VAL A 200 -3.50 2.24 -9.92
N PRO A 201 -2.79 1.96 -11.03
CA PRO A 201 -2.01 0.73 -11.15
C PRO A 201 -0.96 0.65 -10.04
N CYS A 202 -0.81 -0.52 -9.43
CA CYS A 202 0.14 -0.77 -8.35
C CYS A 202 1.23 -1.76 -8.78
N LEU A 203 2.36 -1.75 -8.09
CA LEU A 203 3.33 -2.83 -8.23
C LEU A 203 2.65 -4.17 -7.92
N ASN A 204 2.93 -5.17 -8.75
CA ASN A 204 2.52 -6.53 -8.44
C ASN A 204 3.29 -7.08 -7.24
N GLN A 205 2.83 -8.20 -6.70
CA GLN A 205 3.46 -8.85 -5.55
C GLN A 205 4.96 -9.14 -5.76
N ILE A 206 5.36 -9.63 -6.93
CA ILE A 206 6.77 -9.99 -7.21
C ILE A 206 7.65 -8.75 -7.12
N ASP A 207 7.24 -7.65 -7.76
CA ASP A 207 8.00 -6.41 -7.79
C ASP A 207 7.96 -5.69 -6.43
N SER A 208 6.85 -5.78 -5.69
CA SER A 208 6.75 -5.27 -4.32
C SER A 208 7.78 -5.94 -3.40
N PHE A 209 7.91 -7.28 -3.47
CA PHE A 209 8.96 -8.00 -2.73
C PHE A 209 10.36 -7.65 -3.24
N ALA A 210 10.58 -7.64 -4.56
CA ALA A 210 11.88 -7.38 -5.15
C ALA A 210 12.42 -5.99 -4.76
N GLU A 211 11.59 -4.95 -4.86
CA GLU A 211 11.92 -3.59 -4.44
C GLU A 211 12.28 -3.49 -2.96
N LYS A 212 11.56 -4.23 -2.10
CA LYS A 212 11.86 -4.25 -0.67
C LYS A 212 13.13 -5.00 -0.33
N LEU A 213 13.44 -6.07 -1.06
CA LEU A 213 14.71 -6.77 -0.95
C LEU A 213 15.89 -5.86 -1.36
N LEU A 214 15.75 -5.13 -2.47
CA LEU A 214 16.76 -4.16 -2.95
C LEU A 214 16.94 -3.03 -1.94
N ALA A 215 15.85 -2.39 -1.52
CA ALA A 215 15.89 -1.33 -0.51
C ALA A 215 16.50 -1.81 0.81
N ASN A 216 16.12 -2.99 1.31
CA ASN A 216 16.75 -3.57 2.50
C ASN A 216 18.25 -3.78 2.29
N SER A 217 18.67 -4.32 1.14
CA SER A 217 20.08 -4.50 0.83
C SER A 217 20.87 -3.19 0.88
N ASP A 218 20.29 -2.10 0.36
CA ASP A 218 20.94 -0.78 0.30
C ASP A 218 21.13 -0.13 1.67
N ARG A 219 20.18 -0.31 2.61
CA ARG A 219 20.12 0.51 3.83
C ARG A 219 19.73 -0.22 5.12
N TRP A 220 19.83 -1.55 5.19
CA TRP A 220 19.46 -2.30 6.40
C TRP A 220 20.23 -1.89 7.67
N ASN A 221 21.48 -1.42 7.52
CA ASN A 221 22.33 -1.00 8.64
C ASN A 221 22.12 0.46 9.04
N ASP A 222 21.29 1.20 8.31
CA ASP A 222 20.98 2.59 8.60
C ASP A 222 19.84 2.69 9.60
N SER A 223 20.17 2.99 10.85
CA SER A 223 19.16 3.12 11.91
C SER A 223 18.17 4.28 11.71
N SER A 224 18.43 5.21 10.77
CA SER A 224 17.54 6.32 10.42
C SER A 224 16.37 5.93 9.52
N VAL A 225 16.36 4.68 9.00
CA VAL A 225 15.24 4.16 8.18
C VAL A 225 14.33 3.23 9.00
N GLU A 226 14.60 3.11 10.30
CA GLU A 226 13.80 2.35 11.27
C GLU A 226 13.49 0.90 10.83
N SER A 227 14.41 0.28 10.07
CA SER A 227 14.24 -1.06 9.48
C SER A 227 12.92 -1.26 8.73
N ARG A 228 12.33 -0.19 8.19
CA ARG A 228 11.00 -0.23 7.56
C ARG A 228 10.90 -1.21 6.40
N ASP A 229 11.97 -1.41 5.63
CA ASP A 229 11.96 -2.36 4.51
C ASP A 229 11.98 -3.82 4.99
N LEU A 230 12.74 -4.13 6.04
CA LEU A 230 12.69 -5.45 6.69
C LEU A 230 11.31 -5.72 7.29
N ILE A 231 10.71 -4.71 7.92
CA ILE A 231 9.35 -4.79 8.49
C ILE A 231 8.29 -4.96 7.39
N ASP A 232 8.40 -4.24 6.28
CA ASP A 232 7.55 -4.40 5.10
C ASP A 232 7.69 -5.80 4.47
N LEU A 233 8.90 -6.41 4.49
CA LEU A 233 9.09 -7.80 4.07
C LEU A 233 8.42 -8.77 5.05
N ALA A 234 8.58 -8.55 6.36
CA ALA A 234 8.00 -9.39 7.41
C ALA A 234 6.47 -9.43 7.33
N ILE A 235 5.81 -8.28 7.17
CA ILE A 235 4.34 -8.24 7.08
C ILE A 235 3.83 -8.93 5.81
N GLN A 236 4.52 -8.75 4.67
CA GLN A 236 4.16 -9.43 3.43
C GLN A 236 4.34 -10.95 3.60
N ARG A 237 5.42 -11.36 4.29
CA ARG A 237 5.75 -12.77 4.55
C ARG A 237 4.68 -13.51 5.35
N LEU A 238 3.94 -12.81 6.22
CA LEU A 238 2.80 -13.40 6.95
C LEU A 238 1.70 -13.88 6.01
N SER A 239 1.48 -13.16 4.92
CA SER A 239 0.41 -13.46 3.97
C SER A 239 0.85 -14.46 2.91
N PHE A 240 2.11 -14.34 2.45
CA PHE A 240 2.66 -15.18 1.37
C PHE A 240 4.15 -15.44 1.58
N PRO A 241 4.67 -16.64 1.26
CA PRO A 241 6.11 -16.86 1.15
C PRO A 241 6.76 -15.85 0.19
N ILE A 242 8.01 -15.45 0.43
CA ILE A 242 8.73 -14.58 -0.52
C ILE A 242 8.84 -15.33 -1.86
N PRO A 243 8.26 -14.82 -2.96
CA PRO A 243 8.31 -15.53 -4.23
C PRO A 243 9.76 -15.70 -4.70
N GLN A 244 10.10 -16.91 -5.15
CA GLN A 244 11.43 -17.19 -5.69
C GLN A 244 11.78 -16.27 -6.87
N ALA A 245 10.80 -15.96 -7.72
CA ALA A 245 10.95 -15.00 -8.81
C ALA A 245 11.29 -13.58 -8.33
N ALA A 246 10.80 -13.15 -7.16
CA ALA A 246 11.15 -11.85 -6.59
C ALA A 246 12.60 -11.82 -6.10
N ILE A 247 13.05 -12.92 -5.47
CA ILE A 247 14.44 -13.09 -5.05
C ILE A 247 15.37 -13.08 -6.25
N GLU A 248 15.06 -13.85 -7.29
CA GLU A 248 15.85 -13.91 -8.53
C GLU A 248 15.91 -12.56 -9.22
N LYS A 249 14.76 -11.88 -9.35
CA LYS A 249 14.68 -10.53 -9.91
C LYS A 249 15.56 -9.54 -9.13
N ALA A 250 15.48 -9.51 -7.80
CA ALA A 250 16.33 -8.63 -6.98
C ALA A 250 17.83 -9.01 -7.03
N GLN A 251 18.15 -10.30 -6.95
CA GLN A 251 19.52 -10.82 -7.04
C GLN A 251 20.19 -10.49 -8.38
N SER A 252 19.41 -10.38 -9.46
CA SER A 252 19.93 -10.01 -10.78
C SER A 252 20.55 -8.60 -10.81
N ALA A 253 20.10 -7.70 -9.94
CA ALA A 253 20.69 -6.38 -9.80
C ALA A 253 21.95 -6.42 -8.92
N TYR A 254 21.83 -6.97 -7.70
CA TYR A 254 22.95 -7.18 -6.77
C TYR A 254 22.54 -8.10 -5.60
N PRO A 255 23.51 -8.61 -4.81
CA PRO A 255 23.22 -9.49 -3.69
C PRO A 255 22.23 -8.90 -2.67
N VAL A 256 21.11 -9.59 -2.43
CA VAL A 256 20.09 -9.17 -1.45
C VAL A 256 19.88 -10.14 -0.29
N ILE A 257 20.22 -11.42 -0.46
CA ILE A 257 19.96 -12.46 0.55
C ILE A 257 20.88 -12.34 1.76
N GLU A 258 22.18 -12.12 1.57
CA GLU A 258 23.10 -11.94 2.70
C GLU A 258 22.80 -10.66 3.51
N PRO A 259 22.52 -9.50 2.88
CA PRO A 259 21.98 -8.34 3.58
C PRO A 259 20.67 -8.61 4.34
N LEU A 260 19.74 -9.39 3.77
CA LEU A 260 18.50 -9.76 4.45
C LEU A 260 18.77 -10.59 5.71
N LYS A 261 19.62 -11.61 5.64
CA LYS A 261 20.01 -12.41 6.82
C LYS A 261 20.66 -11.55 7.91
N LYS A 262 21.53 -10.61 7.52
CA LYS A 262 22.15 -9.65 8.45
C LYS A 262 21.11 -8.74 9.10
N ALA A 263 20.15 -8.25 8.32
CA ALA A 263 19.06 -7.42 8.81
C ALA A 263 18.18 -8.18 9.83
N ILE A 264 17.80 -9.43 9.52
CA ILE A 264 17.04 -10.30 10.43
C ILE A 264 17.82 -10.50 11.74
N LEU A 265 19.06 -10.97 11.68
CA LEU A 265 19.88 -11.22 12.86
C LEU A 265 20.11 -9.95 13.69
N PHE A 266 20.35 -8.81 13.04
CA PHE A 266 20.49 -7.54 13.73
C PHE A 266 19.18 -7.20 14.47
N PHE A 267 18.04 -7.24 13.77
CA PHE A 267 16.74 -6.93 14.37
C PHE A 267 16.40 -7.86 15.55
N GLN A 268 16.66 -9.16 15.40
CA GLN A 268 16.42 -10.18 16.43
C GLN A 268 17.23 -9.96 17.72
N ASN A 269 18.47 -9.48 17.59
CA ASN A 269 19.38 -9.32 18.73
C ASN A 269 19.30 -7.94 19.40
N HIS A 270 18.48 -7.01 18.89
CA HIS A 270 18.41 -5.63 19.39
C HIS A 270 16.98 -5.23 19.80
N PRO A 271 16.42 -5.78 20.90
CA PRO A 271 15.04 -5.51 21.32
C PRO A 271 14.73 -4.01 21.54
N ASN A 272 15.67 -3.26 22.14
CA ASN A 272 15.49 -1.81 22.34
C ASN A 272 15.40 -1.04 21.01
N TYR A 273 16.12 -1.50 19.98
CA TYR A 273 16.04 -0.91 18.64
C TYR A 273 14.71 -1.26 17.98
N ARG A 274 14.23 -2.50 18.12
CA ARG A 274 12.90 -2.88 17.62
C ARG A 274 11.79 -2.02 18.19
N ASP A 275 11.79 -1.81 19.51
CA ASP A 275 10.81 -0.96 20.19
C ASP A 275 10.81 0.49 19.67
N LYS A 276 12.01 1.04 19.43
CA LYS A 276 12.17 2.33 18.74
C LYS A 276 11.52 2.32 17.35
N CYS A 277 11.78 1.28 16.54
CA CYS A 277 11.19 1.16 15.22
C CYS A 277 9.66 1.07 15.27
N PHE A 278 9.10 0.26 16.18
CA PHE A 278 7.65 0.12 16.35
C PHE A 278 6.99 1.44 16.73
N THR A 279 7.59 2.16 17.67
CA THR A 279 7.11 3.48 18.09
C THR A 279 7.18 4.48 16.93
N ALA A 280 8.32 4.59 16.26
CA ALA A 280 8.54 5.56 15.18
C ALA A 280 7.61 5.31 13.97
N LEU A 281 7.35 4.05 13.65
CA LEU A 281 6.48 3.64 12.55
C LEU A 281 4.99 3.56 12.97
N GLY A 282 4.68 3.78 14.25
CA GLY A 282 3.31 3.73 14.78
C GLY A 282 2.67 2.35 14.62
N ILE A 283 3.43 1.28 14.89
CA ILE A 283 3.00 -0.12 14.82
C ILE A 283 2.24 -0.47 16.11
N SER A 284 0.99 -0.89 15.97
CA SER A 284 0.11 -1.25 17.10
C SER A 284 0.21 -2.72 17.51
N GLU A 285 0.62 -3.59 16.59
CA GLU A 285 0.71 -5.04 16.81
C GLU A 285 2.14 -5.56 16.53
N PRO A 286 3.11 -5.30 17.43
CA PRO A 286 4.49 -5.77 17.28
C PRO A 286 4.61 -7.29 17.09
N SER A 287 3.73 -8.08 17.72
CA SER A 287 3.71 -9.54 17.63
C SER A 287 3.63 -10.02 16.18
N LYS A 288 2.74 -9.46 15.36
CA LYS A 288 2.63 -9.77 13.92
C LYS A 288 3.94 -9.53 13.18
N ILE A 289 4.64 -8.43 13.48
CA ILE A 289 5.92 -8.14 12.83
C ILE A 289 6.95 -9.19 13.20
N ILE A 290 7.03 -9.57 14.48
CA ILE A 290 7.95 -10.61 14.93
C ILE A 290 7.59 -11.98 14.34
N ASP A 291 6.31 -12.32 14.20
CA ASP A 291 5.87 -13.54 13.50
C ASP A 291 6.39 -13.57 12.06
N GLY A 292 6.28 -12.45 11.34
CA GLY A 292 6.81 -12.31 9.99
C GLY A 292 8.34 -12.42 9.92
N ILE A 293 9.05 -11.85 10.90
CA ILE A 293 10.51 -11.98 11.04
C ILE A 293 10.89 -13.44 11.31
N ASP A 294 10.17 -14.15 12.18
CA ASP A 294 10.43 -15.55 12.52
C ASP A 294 10.19 -16.47 11.31
N LEU A 295 9.17 -16.20 10.49
CA LEU A 295 8.94 -16.91 9.23
C LEU A 295 10.11 -16.68 8.25
N MET A 296 10.56 -15.43 8.07
CA MET A 296 11.73 -15.15 7.21
C MET A 296 13.02 -15.77 7.77
N ALA A 297 13.19 -15.79 9.10
CA ALA A 297 14.32 -16.44 9.74
C ALA A 297 14.32 -17.95 9.45
N ALA A 298 13.16 -18.60 9.55
CA ALA A 298 12.99 -20.01 9.23
C ALA A 298 13.30 -20.32 7.76
N ASP A 299 12.92 -19.45 6.82
CA ASP A 299 13.26 -19.58 5.39
C ASP A 299 14.79 -19.66 5.15
N PHE A 300 15.60 -19.18 6.10
CA PHE A 300 17.07 -19.21 6.05
C PHE A 300 17.73 -20.09 7.12
N ASN A 301 16.97 -20.95 7.81
CA ASN A 301 17.45 -21.78 8.94
C ASN A 301 18.09 -20.97 10.09
N LEU A 302 17.62 -19.74 10.30
CA LEU A 302 18.00 -18.90 11.44
C LEU A 302 17.09 -19.20 12.65
N LYS A 303 17.56 -18.87 13.85
CA LYS A 303 16.76 -19.03 15.08
C LYS A 303 15.63 -18.00 15.14
N ASN A 304 14.56 -18.33 15.86
CA ASN A 304 13.49 -17.38 16.15
C ASN A 304 13.97 -16.23 17.03
N THR A 305 13.22 -15.14 16.95
CA THR A 305 13.44 -13.91 17.69
C THR A 305 13.22 -14.15 19.19
N PRO A 306 14.18 -13.78 20.05
CA PRO A 306 13.94 -13.65 21.49
C PRO A 306 12.94 -12.50 21.74
N ARG A 307 11.70 -12.86 22.08
CA ARG A 307 10.60 -11.90 22.24
C ARG A 307 10.67 -11.18 23.57
N THR A 308 10.34 -9.90 23.53
CA THR A 308 9.99 -9.11 24.72
C THR A 308 8.54 -9.36 25.11
N PHE A 309 8.12 -8.83 26.26
CA PHE A 309 6.74 -9.00 26.74
C PHE A 309 5.70 -8.40 25.79
N SER A 310 5.97 -7.23 25.19
CA SER A 310 5.06 -6.58 24.23
C SER A 310 4.96 -7.34 22.91
N GLU A 311 5.96 -8.13 22.56
CA GLU A 311 6.00 -8.96 21.33
C GLU A 311 5.39 -10.35 21.52
N SER A 312 5.06 -10.71 22.76
CA SER A 312 4.52 -12.03 23.14
C SER A 312 3.01 -12.03 23.34
N LYS A 313 2.34 -10.88 23.20
CA LYS A 313 0.88 -10.82 23.32
C LYS A 313 0.23 -11.28 22.01
N GLU A 314 -0.50 -12.38 22.09
CA GLU A 314 -1.55 -12.70 21.12
C GLU A 314 -2.78 -11.85 21.48
N ASP A 315 -3.25 -11.03 20.52
CA ASP A 315 -4.51 -10.29 20.64
C ASP A 315 -5.72 -11.22 20.50
#